data_AF-A0A959EX81-F1
#
_entry.id   AF-A0A959EX81-F1
#
_cell.length_a   1.000
_cell.length_b   1.000
_cell.length_c   1.000
_cell.angle_alpha   90.00
_cell.angle_beta   90.00
_cell.angle_gamma   90.00
#
_symmetry.space_group_name_H-M   'P 1'
#
loop_
_entity.id
_entity.type
_entity.pdbx_description
1 polymer ?
#
loop_
_entity_poly.entity_id
_entity_poly.type
_entity_poly.pdbx_seq_one_letter_code
_entity_poly.pdbx_strand_id
1 'polypeptide(L)'
;VAYREGAYWVEGSPSTDAMRAFRQTSEELQARHFAQLKADIDQASAAGDEARLEELTRQVEPALQAFLVEFRQAIVELGPTPAGYYALQFSDFNKELDFIESRLQAFQEAIPESPVTLVLEQQLAKAKAIVVGGVPPAIEA
;
A
#
# COMPACT_ATOMS: atom_id res chain seq x y z
N VAL A 1 -20.52 11.22 2.34
CA VAL A 1 -20.67 12.62 1.84
C VAL A 1 -21.37 12.60 0.49
N ALA A 2 -22.57 13.17 0.38
CA ALA A 2 -23.32 13.26 -0.88
C ALA A 2 -22.97 14.57 -1.62
N TYR A 3 -22.69 14.49 -2.91
CA TYR A 3 -22.57 15.67 -3.79
C TYR A 3 -23.44 15.46 -5.02
N ARG A 4 -23.93 16.57 -5.58
CA ARG A 4 -24.96 16.56 -6.62
C ARG A 4 -24.33 16.70 -8.00
N GLU A 5 -24.48 15.68 -8.83
CA GLU A 5 -24.20 15.75 -10.27
C GLU A 5 -25.54 15.56 -11.01
N GLY A 6 -26.22 16.67 -11.34
CA GLY A 6 -27.50 16.64 -12.04
C GLY A 6 -28.70 16.16 -11.21
N ALA A 7 -29.49 15.24 -11.80
CA ALA A 7 -30.80 14.78 -11.30
C ALA A 7 -30.75 13.52 -10.41
N TYR A 8 -29.56 13.02 -10.09
CA TYR A 8 -29.37 11.81 -9.30
C TYR A 8 -28.57 12.10 -8.03
N TRP A 9 -28.99 11.51 -6.92
CA TRP A 9 -28.22 11.49 -5.69
C TRP A 9 -27.17 10.38 -5.81
N VAL A 10 -25.89 10.75 -5.86
CA VAL A 10 -24.81 9.79 -5.67
C VAL A 10 -24.53 9.74 -4.18
N GLU A 11 -25.17 8.82 -3.46
CA GLU A 11 -24.72 8.45 -2.12
C GLU A 11 -23.36 7.77 -2.25
N GLY A 12 -22.36 8.26 -1.51
CA GLY A 12 -21.05 7.62 -1.45
C GLY A 12 -21.22 6.18 -0.99
N SER A 13 -20.70 5.22 -1.76
CA SER A 13 -20.76 3.82 -1.35
C SER A 13 -19.90 3.61 -0.10
N PRO A 14 -20.24 2.63 0.78
CA PRO A 14 -19.40 2.28 1.92
C PRO A 14 -17.94 2.02 1.54
N SER A 15 -17.70 1.44 0.35
CA SER A 15 -16.36 1.23 -0.20
C SER A 15 -15.63 2.54 -0.50
N THR A 16 -16.32 3.54 -1.05
CA THR A 16 -15.74 4.86 -1.33
C THR A 16 -15.36 5.60 -0.05
N ASP A 17 -16.18 5.50 0.99
CA ASP A 17 -15.88 6.08 2.30
C ASP A 17 -14.70 5.35 2.97
N ALA A 18 -14.64 4.02 2.88
CA ALA A 18 -13.50 3.23 3.36
C ALA A 18 -12.20 3.56 2.62
N MET A 19 -12.22 3.76 1.30
CA MET A 19 -11.05 4.19 0.53
C MET A 19 -10.54 5.57 0.95
N ARG A 20 -11.46 6.51 1.21
CA ARG A 20 -11.10 7.85 1.73
C ARG A 20 -10.50 7.77 3.12
N ALA A 21 -11.12 7.00 4.02
CA ALA A 21 -10.62 6.78 5.36
C ALA A 21 -9.20 6.16 5.32
N PHE A 22 -8.99 5.13 4.50
CA PHE A 22 -7.68 4.50 4.36
C PHE A 22 -6.60 5.47 3.86
N ARG A 23 -6.92 6.35 2.90
CA ARG A 23 -5.97 7.36 2.44
C ARG A 23 -5.54 8.28 3.59
N GLN A 24 -6.51 8.76 4.36
CA GLN A 24 -6.22 9.58 5.53
C GLN A 24 -5.37 8.81 6.56
N THR A 25 -5.72 7.56 6.86
CA THR A 25 -4.93 6.71 7.75
C THR A 25 -3.50 6.53 7.24
N SER A 26 -3.31 6.29 5.94
CA SER A 26 -1.99 6.15 5.33
C SER A 26 -1.15 7.43 5.46
N GLU A 27 -1.76 8.59 5.24
CA GLU A 27 -1.11 9.90 5.42
C GLU A 27 -0.73 10.15 6.90
N GLU A 28 -1.62 9.81 7.84
CA GLU A 28 -1.37 9.91 9.27
C GLU A 28 -0.24 8.98 9.73
N LEU A 29 -0.19 7.74 9.21
CA LEU A 29 0.89 6.79 9.49
C LEU A 29 2.23 7.31 8.95
N GLN A 30 2.25 7.82 7.71
CA GLN A 30 3.47 8.40 7.15
C GLN A 30 3.97 9.60 7.98
N ALA A 31 3.06 10.49 8.38
CA ALA A 31 3.41 11.63 9.20
C ALA A 31 3.98 11.20 10.57
N ARG A 32 3.34 10.23 11.22
CA ARG A 32 3.76 9.71 12.53
C ARG A 32 5.18 9.12 12.49
N HIS A 33 5.50 8.37 11.45
CA HIS A 33 6.78 7.64 11.37
C HIS A 33 7.92 8.47 10.76
N PHE A 34 7.62 9.43 9.87
CA PHE A 34 8.68 10.08 9.08
C PHE A 34 8.74 11.61 9.19
N ALA A 35 7.72 12.31 9.71
CA ALA A 35 7.72 13.78 9.67
C ALA A 35 8.90 14.39 10.43
N GLN A 36 9.16 13.92 11.66
CA GLN A 36 10.27 14.42 12.45
C GLN A 36 11.62 14.00 11.86
N LEU A 37 11.76 12.73 11.45
CA LEU A 37 12.99 12.22 10.86
C LEU A 37 13.36 13.00 9.59
N LYS A 38 12.38 13.33 8.75
CA LYS A 38 12.57 14.17 7.58
C LYS A 38 13.03 15.58 7.95
N ALA A 39 12.38 16.21 8.92
CA ALA A 39 12.76 17.55 9.38
C ALA A 39 14.21 17.58 9.91
N ASP A 40 14.58 16.57 10.70
CA ASP A 40 15.95 16.41 11.22
C ASP A 40 16.98 16.21 10.10
N ILE A 41 16.66 15.40 9.08
CA ILE A 41 17.52 15.17 7.92
C ILE A 41 17.70 16.47 7.12
N ASP A 42 16.60 17.18 6.84
CA ASP A 42 16.64 18.43 6.09
C ASP A 42 17.47 19.48 6.85
N GLN A 43 17.33 19.56 8.18
CA GLN A 43 18.14 20.44 9.03
C GLN A 43 19.63 20.06 9.02
N ALA A 44 19.96 18.79 9.21
CA ALA A 44 21.35 18.31 9.21
C ALA A 44 22.01 18.51 7.83
N SER A 45 21.26 18.30 6.75
CA SER A 45 21.70 18.56 5.38
C SER A 45 21.97 20.04 5.15
N ALA A 46 21.10 20.94 5.61
CA ALA A 46 21.31 22.38 5.47
C ALA A 46 22.51 22.88 6.29
N ALA A 47 22.81 22.22 7.41
CA ALA A 47 23.96 22.53 8.27
C ALA A 47 25.27 21.89 7.81
N GLY A 48 25.26 20.97 6.83
CA GLY A 48 26.44 20.20 6.43
C GLY A 48 26.94 19.23 7.50
N ASP A 49 26.05 18.77 8.39
CA ASP A 49 26.40 17.88 9.50
C ASP A 49 26.35 16.41 9.05
N GLU A 50 27.44 15.96 8.43
CA GLU A 50 27.56 14.59 7.89
C GLU A 50 27.41 13.52 8.97
N ALA A 51 27.93 13.75 10.18
CA ALA A 51 27.84 12.80 11.28
C ALA A 51 26.38 12.63 11.74
N ARG A 52 25.62 13.74 11.83
CA ARG A 52 24.19 13.68 12.14
C ARG A 52 23.40 13.02 11.02
N LEU A 53 23.72 13.30 9.76
CA LEU A 53 23.06 12.66 8.61
C LEU A 53 23.26 11.14 8.59
N GLU A 54 24.47 10.66 8.89
CA GLU A 54 24.73 9.22 8.97
C GLU A 54 23.88 8.58 10.06
N GLU A 55 23.81 9.20 11.24
CA GLU A 55 23.00 8.70 12.36
C GLU A 55 21.50 8.69 12.05
N LEU A 56 20.97 9.75 11.43
CA LEU A 56 19.57 9.81 11.02
C LEU A 56 19.25 8.78 9.93
N THR A 57 20.18 8.55 9.01
CA THR A 57 20.00 7.55 7.94
C THR A 57 19.85 6.14 8.51
N ARG A 58 20.55 5.80 9.60
CA ARG A 58 20.38 4.51 10.29
C ARG A 58 19.00 4.35 10.94
N GLN A 59 18.30 5.45 11.23
CA GLN A 59 16.95 5.43 11.81
C GLN A 59 15.85 5.26 10.76
N VAL A 60 16.15 5.43 9.47
CA VAL A 60 15.17 5.28 8.38
C VAL A 60 14.64 3.86 8.30
N GLU A 61 15.51 2.85 8.37
CA GLU A 61 15.09 1.45 8.23
C GLU A 61 14.18 0.99 9.39
N PRO A 62 14.52 1.23 10.68
CA PRO A 62 13.59 0.95 11.78
C PRO A 62 12.24 1.67 11.66
N ALA A 63 12.25 2.95 11.25
CA ALA A 63 11.02 3.72 11.04
C ALA A 63 10.17 3.13 9.90
N LEU A 64 10.82 2.69 8.81
CA LEU A 64 10.16 2.00 7.70
C LEU A 64 9.52 0.68 8.14
N GLN A 65 10.23 -0.14 8.92
CA GLN A 65 9.68 -1.41 9.41
C GLN A 65 8.48 -1.18 10.33
N ALA A 66 8.54 -0.20 11.24
CA ALA A 66 7.42 0.15 12.11
C ALA A 66 6.21 0.65 11.31
N PHE A 67 6.44 1.53 10.32
CA PHE A 67 5.43 1.98 9.39
C PHE A 67 4.78 0.80 8.64
N LEU A 68 5.57 -0.12 8.07
CA LEU A 68 5.05 -1.24 7.29
C LEU A 68 4.17 -2.18 8.13
N VAL A 69 4.48 -2.38 9.42
CA VAL A 69 3.64 -3.17 10.32
C VAL A 69 2.25 -2.54 10.49
N GLU A 70 2.20 -1.25 10.84
CA GLU A 70 0.91 -0.55 11.03
C GLU A 70 0.15 -0.40 9.71
N PHE A 71 0.86 -0.17 8.60
CA PHE A 71 0.29 -0.04 7.28
C PHE A 71 -0.36 -1.36 6.80
N ARG A 72 0.33 -2.49 6.97
CA ARG A 72 -0.24 -3.83 6.68
C ARG A 72 -1.46 -4.11 7.55
N GLN A 73 -1.43 -3.73 8.82
CA GLN A 73 -2.56 -3.90 9.73
C GLN A 73 -3.79 -3.10 9.26
N ALA A 74 -3.61 -1.85 8.82
CA ALA A 74 -4.70 -1.05 8.26
C ALA A 74 -5.30 -1.69 6.99
N ILE A 75 -4.48 -2.32 6.13
CA ILE A 75 -4.96 -3.09 4.97
C ILE A 75 -5.75 -4.33 5.42
N VAL A 76 -5.28 -5.03 6.46
CA VAL A 76 -5.93 -6.23 6.99
C VAL A 76 -7.34 -5.91 7.48
N GLU A 77 -7.50 -4.80 8.20
CA GLU A 77 -8.77 -4.33 8.78
C GLU A 77 -9.83 -4.00 7.73
N LEU A 78 -9.42 -3.54 6.53
CA LEU A 78 -10.35 -3.33 5.41
C LEU A 78 -10.93 -4.63 4.84
N GLY A 79 -10.31 -5.77 5.12
CA GLY A 79 -10.77 -7.09 4.70
C GLY A 79 -10.73 -7.32 3.19
N PRO A 80 -11.34 -8.43 2.73
CA PRO A 80 -11.44 -8.79 1.31
C PRO A 80 -12.56 -7.98 0.63
N THR A 81 -12.35 -6.67 0.50
CA THR A 81 -13.30 -5.72 -0.08
C THR A 81 -12.66 -4.92 -1.22
N PRO A 82 -13.44 -4.21 -2.06
CA PRO A 82 -12.86 -3.28 -3.04
C PRO A 82 -11.93 -2.23 -2.41
N ALA A 83 -12.24 -1.78 -1.18
CA ALA A 83 -11.37 -0.86 -0.44
C ALA A 83 -10.07 -1.54 0.03
N GLY A 84 -10.13 -2.79 0.50
CA GLY A 84 -8.95 -3.58 0.82
C GLY A 84 -8.06 -3.83 -0.40
N TYR A 85 -8.65 -4.12 -1.56
CA TYR A 85 -7.91 -4.26 -2.82
C TYR A 85 -7.26 -2.94 -3.24
N TYR A 86 -7.99 -1.83 -3.14
CA TYR A 86 -7.45 -0.49 -3.38
C TYR A 86 -6.25 -0.18 -2.48
N ALA A 87 -6.35 -0.53 -1.19
CA ALA A 87 -5.29 -0.31 -0.22
C ALA A 87 -4.03 -1.13 -0.53
N LEU A 88 -4.17 -2.35 -1.06
CA LEU A 88 -3.03 -3.16 -1.53
C LEU A 88 -2.24 -2.50 -2.65
N GLN A 89 -2.85 -1.65 -3.48
CA GLN A 89 -2.15 -0.97 -4.59
C GLN A 89 -1.08 0.04 -4.11
N PHE A 90 -1.06 0.37 -2.82
CA PHE A 90 -0.02 1.19 -2.20
C PHE A 90 1.17 0.36 -1.68
N SER A 91 1.08 -0.97 -1.73
CA SER A 91 2.19 -1.86 -1.37
C SER A 91 3.09 -2.09 -2.58
N ASP A 92 4.41 -2.21 -2.37
CA ASP A 92 5.33 -2.64 -3.42
C ASP A 92 5.21 -4.15 -3.64
N PHE A 93 4.56 -4.54 -4.74
CA PHE A 93 4.32 -5.94 -5.07
C PHE A 93 5.58 -6.79 -5.16
N ASN A 94 6.75 -6.20 -5.43
CA ASN A 94 7.99 -6.95 -5.53
C ASN A 94 8.66 -7.18 -4.17
N LYS A 95 8.36 -6.33 -3.18
CA LYS A 95 8.95 -6.40 -1.83
C LYS A 95 8.03 -7.07 -0.82
N GLU A 96 6.73 -7.06 -1.09
CA GLU A 96 5.67 -7.49 -0.16
C GLU A 96 4.93 -8.75 -0.66
N LEU A 97 5.60 -9.60 -1.47
CA LEU A 97 4.96 -10.77 -2.10
C LEU A 97 4.24 -11.67 -1.09
N ASP A 98 4.89 -12.02 0.02
CA ASP A 98 4.32 -12.91 1.03
C ASP A 98 3.07 -12.31 1.69
N PHE A 99 3.13 -11.00 1.99
CA PHE A 99 1.97 -10.29 2.54
C PHE A 99 0.82 -10.27 1.53
N ILE A 100 1.09 -9.90 0.27
CA ILE A 100 0.07 -9.82 -0.78
C ILE A 100 -0.52 -11.20 -1.08
N GLU A 101 0.29 -12.27 -1.06
CA GLU A 101 -0.18 -13.64 -1.21
C GLU A 101 -1.12 -14.06 -0.07
N SER A 102 -0.78 -13.73 1.18
CA SER A 102 -1.67 -13.96 2.32
C SER A 102 -3.00 -13.21 2.18
N ARG A 103 -2.97 -12.01 1.57
CA ARG A 103 -4.19 -11.24 1.30
C ARG A 103 -4.99 -11.86 0.16
N LEU A 104 -4.35 -12.31 -0.92
CA LEU A 104 -5.02 -13.02 -2.00
C LEU A 104 -5.77 -14.25 -1.47
N GLN A 105 -5.18 -15.04 -0.57
CA GLN A 105 -5.85 -16.17 0.07
C GLN A 105 -7.14 -15.73 0.77
N ALA A 106 -7.11 -14.66 1.56
CA ALA A 106 -8.30 -14.13 2.22
C ALA A 106 -9.38 -13.64 1.21
N PHE A 107 -8.98 -13.09 0.06
CA PHE A 107 -9.90 -12.72 -1.02
C PHE A 107 -10.51 -13.94 -1.70
N GLN A 108 -9.72 -14.99 -1.95
CA GLN A 108 -10.19 -16.25 -2.54
C GLN A 108 -11.16 -17.00 -1.61
N GLU A 109 -10.94 -16.97 -0.30
CA GLU A 109 -11.84 -17.58 0.68
C GLU A 109 -13.18 -16.84 0.79
N ALA A 110 -13.16 -15.50 0.77
CA ALA A 110 -14.37 -14.70 1.00
C ALA A 110 -15.16 -14.40 -0.28
N ILE A 111 -14.47 -14.09 -1.39
CA ILE A 111 -15.06 -13.59 -2.63
C ILE A 111 -14.30 -14.11 -3.88
N PRO A 112 -14.26 -15.44 -4.12
CA PRO A 112 -13.39 -16.06 -5.13
C PRO A 112 -13.61 -15.57 -6.57
N GLU A 113 -14.86 -15.37 -6.97
CA GLU A 113 -15.22 -15.00 -8.35
C GLU A 113 -15.30 -13.48 -8.57
N SER A 114 -14.95 -12.69 -7.55
CA SER A 114 -15.01 -11.23 -7.64
C SER A 114 -13.94 -10.69 -8.60
N PRO A 115 -14.24 -9.65 -9.41
CA PRO A 115 -13.26 -9.02 -10.29
C PRO A 115 -11.97 -8.61 -9.56
N VAL A 116 -12.06 -8.13 -8.32
CA VAL A 116 -10.87 -7.72 -7.55
C VAL A 116 -9.98 -8.91 -7.17
N THR A 117 -10.56 -10.08 -6.90
CA THR A 117 -9.82 -11.30 -6.57
C THR A 117 -9.06 -11.81 -7.79
N LEU A 118 -9.75 -11.88 -8.94
CA LEU A 118 -9.15 -12.33 -10.20
C LEU A 118 -8.03 -11.40 -10.67
N VAL A 119 -8.20 -10.08 -10.52
CA VAL A 119 -7.16 -9.11 -10.86
C VAL A 119 -5.97 -9.22 -9.91
N LEU A 120 -6.21 -9.36 -8.60
CA LEU A 120 -5.14 -9.51 -7.62
C LEU A 120 -4.30 -10.77 -7.88
N GLU A 121 -4.95 -11.88 -8.24
CA GLU A 121 -4.29 -13.12 -8.65
C GLU A 121 -3.37 -12.90 -9.86
N GLN A 122 -3.86 -12.23 -10.91
CA GLN A 122 -3.07 -11.92 -12.09
C GLN A 122 -1.89 -10.99 -11.79
N GLN A 123 -2.09 -9.98 -10.93
CA GLN A 123 -1.02 -9.07 -10.51
C GLN A 123 0.07 -9.81 -9.74
N LEU A 124 -0.30 -10.69 -8.80
CA LEU A 124 0.66 -11.49 -8.04
C LEU A 124 1.44 -12.45 -8.94
N ALA A 125 0.76 -13.13 -9.88
CA ALA A 125 1.42 -14.01 -10.84
C ALA A 125 2.46 -13.26 -11.70
N LYS A 126 2.14 -12.04 -12.16
CA LYS A 126 3.08 -11.19 -12.90
C LYS A 126 4.26 -10.75 -12.05
N ALA A 127 4.02 -10.33 -10.81
CA ALA A 127 5.10 -9.93 -9.90
C ALA A 127 6.08 -11.08 -9.64
N LYS A 128 5.56 -12.30 -9.39
CA LYS A 128 6.39 -13.51 -9.21
C LYS A 128 7.24 -13.84 -10.45
N ALA A 129 6.71 -13.62 -11.65
CA ALA A 129 7.45 -13.86 -12.89
C ALA A 129 8.62 -12.88 -13.12
N ILE A 130 8.50 -11.64 -12.63
CA ILE A 130 9.52 -10.60 -12.81
C ILE A 130 10.66 -10.73 -11.78
N VAL A 131 10.33 -11.12 -10.54
CA VAL A 131 11.31 -11.19 -9.44
C VAL A 131 12.32 -12.34 -9.60
N VAL A 132 11.97 -13.41 -10.33
CA VAL A 132 12.83 -14.60 -10.50
C VAL A 132 13.32 -14.73 -11.95
N GLY A 133 14.28 -13.92 -12.39
CA GLY A 133 15.07 -14.15 -13.62
C GLY A 133 14.29 -14.68 -14.83
N GLY A 134 13.02 -14.27 -14.95
CA GLY A 134 12.01 -15.07 -15.61
C GLY A 134 12.08 -14.90 -17.11
N VAL A 135 12.15 -16.01 -17.84
CA VAL A 135 11.99 -16.00 -19.29
C VAL A 135 10.66 -15.29 -19.59
N PRO A 136 10.66 -14.22 -20.41
CA PRO A 136 9.43 -13.50 -20.73
C PRO A 136 8.41 -14.45 -21.36
N PRO A 137 7.10 -14.24 -21.15
CA PRO A 137 6.08 -15.05 -21.78
C PRO A 137 6.26 -15.02 -23.30
N ALA A 138 6.14 -16.18 -23.94
CA ALA A 138 6.24 -16.28 -25.40
C ALA A 138 5.19 -15.36 -26.02
N ILE A 139 5.64 -14.40 -26.84
CA ILE A 139 4.75 -13.59 -27.66
C ILE A 139 4.37 -14.48 -28.84
N GLU A 140 3.13 -14.97 -28.86
CA GLU A 140 2.56 -15.54 -30.08
C GLU A 140 2.30 -14.37 -31.06
N ALA A 141 2.89 -14.49 -32.26
CA ALA A 141 2.81 -13.51 -33.36
C ALA A 141 1.67 -13.84 -34.32
#